data_AF-K1U0J8-F1
#
_entry.id   AF-K1U0J8-F1
#
_cell.length_a   1.000
_cell.length_b   1.000
_cell.length_c   1.000
_cell.angle_alpha   90.00
_cell.angle_beta   90.00
_cell.angle_gamma   90.00
#
_symmetry.space_group_name_H-M   'P 1'
#
loop_
_entity.id
_entity.type
_entity.pdbx_description
1 polymer ?
#
loop_
_entity_poly.entity_id
_entity_poly.type
_entity_poly.pdbx_seq_one_letter_code
_entity_poly.pdbx_strand_id
1 'polypeptide(L)'
;LQISKQMGTTFVMVTHEPELASCADRIITILDGKVQSDVVQDPATRERNREALFASLEGNMRIGGDSASGEVHQKTAAELASYAAPAAAAQQPEQPKP
;
A
#
# COMPACT_ATOMS: atom_id res chain seq x y z
N LEU A 1 -6.01 -5.98 0.02
CA LEU A 1 -5.77 -5.32 -1.30
C LEU A 1 -7.04 -5.07 -2.13
N GLN A 2 -8.27 -5.24 -1.60
CA GLN A 2 -9.51 -4.93 -2.34
C GLN A 2 -9.89 -3.44 -2.36
N ILE A 3 -9.32 -2.62 -1.48
CA ILE A 3 -9.64 -1.18 -1.36
C ILE A 3 -9.20 -0.35 -2.58
N SER A 4 -8.17 -0.77 -3.32
CA SER A 4 -7.60 0.02 -4.43
C SER A 4 -8.24 -0.23 -5.80
N LYS A 5 -8.88 -1.38 -6.04
CA LYS A 5 -9.49 -1.68 -7.36
C LYS A 5 -10.72 -0.83 -7.67
N GLN A 6 -11.35 -0.23 -6.66
CA GLN A 6 -12.53 0.64 -6.84
C GLN A 6 -12.18 2.14 -7.01
N MET A 7 -10.91 2.55 -6.83
CA MET A 7 -10.54 3.99 -6.82
C MET A 7 -9.58 4.43 -7.94
N GLY A 8 -9.39 3.63 -9.00
CA GLY A 8 -8.48 4.00 -10.11
C GLY A 8 -7.04 4.32 -9.66
N THR A 9 -6.67 3.87 -8.45
CA THR A 9 -5.41 4.21 -7.79
C THR A 9 -4.44 3.06 -7.96
N THR A 10 -3.23 3.35 -8.41
CA THR A 10 -2.16 2.34 -8.51
C THR A 10 -1.47 2.19 -7.17
N PHE A 11 -1.42 0.96 -6.65
CA PHE A 11 -0.70 0.63 -5.41
C PHE A 11 0.68 0.09 -5.74
N VAL A 12 1.72 0.75 -5.24
CA VAL A 12 3.11 0.29 -5.34
C VAL A 12 3.59 -0.06 -3.94
N MET A 13 4.14 -1.26 -3.78
CA MET A 13 4.70 -1.75 -2.53
C MET A 13 6.15 -2.17 -2.76
N VAL A 14 7.01 -1.83 -1.81
CA VAL A 14 8.39 -2.31 -1.76
C VAL A 14 8.46 -3.32 -0.62
N THR A 15 8.88 -4.54 -0.92
CA THR A 15 9.05 -5.60 0.07
C THR A 15 10.27 -6.44 -0.26
N HIS A 16 10.89 -6.99 0.78
CA HIS A 16 11.94 -8.00 0.64
C HIS A 16 11.35 -9.42 0.72
N GLU A 17 10.05 -9.56 1.00
CA GLU A 17 9.35 -10.84 1.12
C GLU A 17 8.76 -11.25 -0.23
N PRO A 18 9.27 -12.30 -0.90
CA PRO A 18 8.80 -12.71 -2.22
C PRO A 18 7.34 -13.20 -2.20
N GLU A 19 6.91 -13.81 -1.10
CA GLU A 19 5.56 -14.35 -0.93
C GLU A 19 4.50 -13.22 -0.95
N LEU A 20 4.75 -12.11 -0.25
CA LEU A 20 3.89 -10.93 -0.32
C LEU A 20 3.89 -10.31 -1.72
N ALA A 21 5.06 -10.19 -2.36
CA ALA A 21 5.18 -9.63 -3.70
C ALA A 21 4.42 -10.47 -4.75
N SER A 22 4.36 -11.79 -4.55
CA SER A 22 3.70 -12.74 -5.46
C SER A 22 2.18 -12.52 -5.63
N CYS A 23 1.57 -11.73 -4.75
CA CYS A 23 0.17 -11.34 -4.82
C CYS A 23 -0.09 -10.10 -5.70
N ALA A 24 0.95 -9.38 -6.11
CA ALA A 24 0.84 -8.16 -6.90
C ALA A 24 0.49 -8.46 -8.37
N ASP A 25 -0.10 -7.49 -9.06
CA ASP A 25 -0.37 -7.60 -10.50
C ASP A 25 0.93 -7.58 -11.35
N ARG A 26 1.99 -6.94 -10.85
CA ARG A 26 3.31 -6.88 -11.47
C ARG A 26 4.40 -6.87 -10.40
N ILE A 27 5.48 -7.59 -10.64
CA ILE A 27 6.63 -7.70 -9.75
C ILE A 27 7.87 -7.22 -10.50
N ILE A 28 8.54 -6.22 -9.93
CA ILE A 28 9.82 -5.74 -10.43
C ILE A 28 10.88 -6.04 -9.38
N THR A 29 11.87 -6.86 -9.73
CA THR A 29 13.02 -7.12 -8.83
C THR A 29 14.18 -6.22 -9.23
N ILE A 30 14.74 -5.53 -8.25
CA ILE A 30 15.88 -4.63 -8.43
C ILE A 30 17.07 -5.19 -7.65
N LEU A 31 18.24 -5.22 -8.29
CA LEU A 31 19.51 -5.52 -7.65
C LEU A 31 20.54 -4.48 -8.09
N ASP A 32 21.29 -3.91 -7.14
CA ASP A 32 22.33 -2.90 -7.40
C ASP A 32 21.86 -1.71 -8.25
N GLY A 33 20.63 -1.25 -7.99
CA GLY A 33 20.02 -0.13 -8.72
C GLY A 33 19.58 -0.47 -10.14
N LYS A 34 19.65 -1.75 -10.56
CA LYS A 34 19.23 -2.22 -11.88
C LYS A 34 18.00 -3.12 -11.79
N VAL A 35 17.10 -2.97 -12.76
CA VAL A 35 15.97 -3.90 -12.93
C VAL A 35 16.51 -5.24 -13.41
N GLN A 36 16.34 -6.28 -12.59
CA GLN A 36 16.72 -7.65 -12.93
C GLN A 36 15.56 -8.42 -13.55
N SER A 37 14.33 -8.16 -13.11
CA SER A 37 13.13 -8.77 -13.65
C SER A 37 11.96 -7.78 -13.62
N ASP A 38 11.08 -7.90 -14.62
CA ASP A 38 9.77 -7.24 -14.68
C ASP A 38 8.77 -8.29 -15.16
N VAL A 39 7.95 -8.79 -14.24
CA VAL A 39 7.01 -9.88 -14.50
C VAL A 39 5.59 -9.42 -14.21
N VAL A 40 4.73 -9.48 -15.22
CA VAL A 40 3.29 -9.31 -15.06
C VAL A 40 2.68 -10.65 -14.64
N GLN A 41 1.96 -10.65 -13.53
CA GLN A 41 1.30 -11.85 -13.01
C GLN A 41 -0.04 -12.06 -13.70
N ASP A 42 -0.34 -13.30 -14.08
CA ASP A 42 -1.69 -13.63 -14.53
C ASP A 42 -2.67 -13.62 -13.33
N PRO A 43 -3.95 -13.26 -13.57
CA PRO A 43 -4.93 -13.15 -12.50
C PRO A 43 -5.13 -14.42 -11.66
N ALA A 44 -4.99 -15.61 -12.25
CA ALA A 44 -5.22 -16.87 -11.55
C ALA A 44 -4.05 -17.22 -10.62
N THR A 45 -2.82 -16.97 -11.06
CA THR A 45 -1.62 -17.18 -10.25
C THR A 45 -1.58 -16.26 -9.05
N ARG A 46 -1.80 -14.95 -9.23
CA ARG A 46 -1.80 -14.03 -8.07
C ARG A 46 -2.91 -14.33 -7.07
N GLU A 47 -4.04 -14.86 -7.52
CA GLU A 47 -5.16 -15.23 -6.64
C GLU A 47 -4.82 -16.47 -5.81
N ARG A 48 -4.26 -17.49 -6.45
CA ARG A 48 -3.76 -18.69 -5.75
C ARG A 48 -2.67 -18.33 -4.74
N ASN A 49 -1.73 -17.48 -5.12
CA ASN A 49 -0.66 -17.02 -4.23
C ASN A 49 -1.22 -16.27 -3.02
N ARG A 50 -2.25 -15.45 -3.25
CA ARG A 50 -2.99 -14.76 -2.19
C ARG A 50 -3.62 -15.75 -1.23
N GLU A 51 -4.35 -16.73 -1.73
CA GLU A 51 -4.97 -17.79 -0.92
C GLU A 51 -3.92 -18.56 -0.10
N ALA A 52 -2.81 -18.95 -0.72
CA ALA A 52 -1.72 -19.66 -0.05
C ALA A 52 -1.08 -18.83 1.07
N LEU A 53 -0.86 -17.53 0.82
CA LEU A 53 -0.32 -16.59 1.80
C LEU A 53 -1.27 -16.39 2.99
N PHE A 54 -2.58 -16.32 2.76
CA PHE A 54 -3.54 -16.19 3.86
C PHE A 54 -3.68 -17.50 4.66
N ALA A 55 -3.66 -18.65 3.99
CA ALA A 55 -3.71 -19.96 4.65
C ALA A 55 -2.48 -20.18 5.56
N SER A 56 -1.29 -19.70 5.18
CA SER A 56 -0.10 -19.78 6.04
C SER A 56 -0.19 -18.87 7.27
N LEU A 57 -1.01 -17.81 7.22
CA LEU A 57 -1.19 -16.83 8.29
C LEU A 57 -2.34 -17.14 9.25
N GLU A 58 -3.24 -18.08 8.91
CA GLU A 58 -4.40 -18.48 9.73
C GLU A 58 -4.02 -19.05 11.12
N GLY A 59 -2.76 -19.44 11.33
CA GLY A 59 -2.23 -19.78 12.66
C GLY A 59 -1.83 -18.59 13.55
N ASN A 60 -1.62 -17.40 12.97
CA ASN A 60 -0.99 -16.25 13.65
C ASN A 60 -1.85 -14.96 13.69
N MET A 61 -2.97 -14.89 12.99
CA MET A 61 -3.83 -13.69 12.91
C MET A 61 -4.78 -13.48 14.13
N ARG A 62 -4.36 -13.83 15.35
CA ARG A 62 -5.09 -13.42 16.58
C ARG A 62 -4.68 -12.01 17.04
N ILE A 63 -4.47 -11.08 16.10
CA ILE A 63 -4.21 -9.67 16.41
C ILE A 63 -5.52 -8.91 16.19
N GLY A 64 -6.25 -8.73 17.29
CA GLY A 64 -7.57 -8.11 17.34
C GLY A 64 -8.46 -8.87 18.31
N GLY A 65 -8.26 -8.67 19.62
CA GLY A 65 -9.23 -9.11 20.62
C GLY A 65 -10.59 -8.43 20.42
N ASP A 66 -11.60 -8.85 21.18
CA ASP A 66 -13.02 -8.45 21.06
C ASP A 66 -13.30 -6.94 20.88
N SER A 67 -12.35 -6.05 21.22
CA SER A 67 -12.41 -4.62 20.92
C SER A 67 -12.34 -4.25 19.42
N ALA A 68 -12.04 -5.20 18.54
CA ALA A 68 -12.05 -5.03 17.08
C ALA A 68 -13.37 -5.48 16.42
N SER A 69 -14.44 -5.70 17.20
CA SER A 69 -15.80 -5.77 16.66
C SER A 69 -16.20 -4.38 16.14
N GLY A 70 -15.89 -4.11 14.88
CA GLY A 70 -16.14 -2.81 14.26
C GLY A 70 -17.62 -2.45 14.23
N GLU A 71 -18.05 -1.55 15.11
CA GLU A 71 -18.95 -0.50 14.65
C GLU A 71 -18.17 0.30 13.61
N VAL A 72 -18.59 0.18 12.36
CA VAL A 72 -18.03 0.91 11.22
C VAL A 72 -18.39 2.38 11.41
N HIS A 73 -17.55 3.13 12.14
CA HIS A 73 -17.57 4.59 12.06
C HIS A 73 -16.95 5.00 10.72
N GLN A 74 -17.82 5.09 9.72
CA GLN A 74 -17.51 5.65 8.42
C GLN A 74 -17.21 7.15 8.59
N LYS A 75 -15.94 7.48 8.84
CA LYS A 75 -15.49 8.87 8.91
C LYS A 75 -15.82 9.57 7.59
N THR A 76 -16.55 10.67 7.68
CA THR A 76 -17.02 11.42 6.52
C THR A 76 -15.85 12.11 5.81
N ALA A 77 -15.99 12.34 4.50
CA ALA A 77 -14.95 12.92 3.66
C ALA A 77 -14.39 14.27 4.18
N ALA A 78 -15.15 14.99 5.00
CA ALA A 78 -14.71 16.21 5.66
C ALA A 78 -13.54 15.99 6.64
N GLU A 79 -13.50 14.85 7.33
CA GLU A 79 -12.45 14.52 8.31
C GLU A 79 -11.15 14.07 7.63
N LEU A 80 -11.24 13.55 6.40
CA LEU A 80 -10.05 13.25 5.57
C LEU A 80 -9.48 14.51 4.92
N ALA A 81 -10.33 15.51 4.62
CA ALA A 81 -9.90 16.78 4.04
C ALA A 81 -9.09 17.65 5.02
N SER A 82 -9.27 17.50 6.34
CA SER A 82 -8.48 18.27 7.32
C SER A 82 -7.00 17.91 7.35
N TYR A 83 -6.63 16.71 6.88
CA TYR A 83 -5.24 16.26 6.81
C TYR A 83 -4.55 16.59 5.47
N ALA A 84 -5.31 17.09 4.49
CA ALA A 84 -4.83 17.36 3.13
C ALA A 84 -4.60 18.86 2.84
N ALA A 85 -4.34 19.67 3.86
CA ALA A 85 -3.90 21.05 3.64
C ALA A 85 -2.45 21.05 3.11
N PRO A 86 -2.15 21.66 1.95
CA PRO A 86 -0.79 21.80 1.48
C PRO A 86 -0.03 22.76 2.38
N ALA A 87 1.11 22.32 2.92
CA ALA A 87 2.10 23.20 3.54
C ALA A 87 2.78 24.04 2.45
N ALA A 88 2.12 25.09 1.99
CA ALA A 88 2.70 26.12 1.14
C ALA A 88 2.66 27.47 1.89
N ALA A 89 3.84 28.09 2.00
CA ALA A 89 4.22 29.34 2.70
C ALA A 89 4.78 29.11 4.13
N ALA A 90 6.02 29.44 4.49
CA ALA A 90 6.89 30.50 3.98
C ALA A 90 8.39 30.14 4.08
N GLN A 91 9.10 30.19 2.95
CA GLN A 91 10.51 30.59 2.92
C GLN A 91 10.54 31.91 2.16
N GLN A 92 10.80 33.02 2.86
CA GLN A 92 11.11 34.29 2.22
C GLN A 92 12.44 34.13 1.48
N PRO A 93 12.59 34.60 0.23
CA PRO A 93 13.91 34.81 -0.34
C PRO A 93 14.55 36.02 0.36
N GLU A 94 15.66 35.77 1.06
CA GLU A 94 16.50 36.83 1.63
C GLU A 94 17.05 37.68 0.48
N GLN A 95 16.66 38.96 0.40
CA GLN A 95 17.24 39.88 -0.57
C GLN A 95 18.67 40.25 -0.15
N PRO A 96 19.64 40.32 -1.08
CA PRO A 96 20.97 40.82 -0.75
C PRO A 96 20.90 42.32 -0.44
N LYS A 97 21.53 42.71 0.68
CA LYS A 97 21.58 44.07 1.19
C LYS A 97 22.52 44.94 0.31
N PRO A 98 22.20 46.21 0.05
CA PRO A 98 23.08 47.13 -0.68
C PRO A 98 24.33 47.52 0.12
#